data_AF-A0A8J2PLB5-F1
#
_entry.id   AF-A0A8J2PLB5-F1
#
_cell.length_a   1.000
_cell.length_b   1.000
_cell.length_c   1.000
_cell.angle_alpha   90.00
_cell.angle_beta   90.00
_cell.angle_gamma   90.00
#
_symmetry.space_group_name_H-M   'P 1'
#
loop_
_entity.id
_entity.type
_entity.pdbx_description
1 polymer ?
#
loop_
_entity_poly.entity_id
_entity_poly.type
_entity_poly.pdbx_seq_one_letter_code
_entity_poly.pdbx_strand_id
1 'polypeptide(L)'
;MEILEFDGAIHGITLTTGEEWQEQRRFTFRRLRDFGFGKDYMEALIQEEVDELLAWLKSQGNNLVCLNTKFPLAVINSLWRIITGKRLSHNDPKLLEIFDKFFM
;
A
#
# COMPACT_ATOMS: atom_id res chain seq x y z
N MET A 1 6.32 16.94 7.92
CA MET A 1 5.27 16.51 6.98
C MET A 1 4.79 17.76 6.29
N GLU A 2 5.34 18.04 5.11
CA GLU A 2 4.93 19.18 4.28
C GLU A 2 3.49 18.88 3.81
N ILE A 3 2.55 19.74 4.17
CA ILE A 3 1.16 19.58 3.74
C ILE A 3 1.18 19.80 2.23
N LEU A 4 0.71 18.82 1.46
CA LEU A 4 0.60 18.92 0.00
C LEU A 4 -0.46 19.99 -0.35
N GLU A 5 -0.07 21.26 -0.27
CA GLU A 5 -0.81 22.37 -0.87
C GLU A 5 -0.64 22.24 -2.38
N PHE A 6 -1.71 21.83 -3.05
CA PHE A 6 -1.81 21.91 -4.50
C PHE A 6 -2.74 23.09 -4.78
N ASP A 7 -2.31 24.04 -5.60
CA ASP A 7 -3.01 25.31 -5.89
C ASP A 7 -3.22 26.32 -4.72
N GLY A 8 -2.73 26.00 -3.52
CA GLY A 8 -2.96 26.82 -2.32
C GLY A 8 -4.14 26.32 -1.48
N ALA A 9 -4.79 25.23 -1.87
CA ALA A 9 -5.79 24.53 -1.07
C ALA A 9 -5.26 23.19 -0.53
N ILE A 10 -5.87 22.76 0.57
CA ILE A 10 -5.65 21.45 1.17
C ILE A 10 -6.57 20.45 0.46
N HIS A 11 -6.00 19.39 -0.11
CA HIS A 11 -6.76 18.36 -0.79
C HIS A 11 -6.57 16.97 -0.18
N GLY A 12 -7.43 16.04 -0.58
CA GLY A 12 -7.32 14.63 -0.26
C GLY A 12 -8.18 14.21 0.93
N ILE A 13 -8.43 12.91 0.99
CA ILE A 13 -9.38 12.28 1.92
C ILE A 13 -8.95 12.36 3.40
N THR A 14 -7.67 12.62 3.67
CA THR A 14 -7.11 12.67 5.03
C THR A 14 -7.00 14.09 5.58
N LEU A 15 -6.91 15.10 4.72
CA LEU A 15 -6.59 16.48 5.11
C LEU A 15 -7.76 17.46 4.88
N THR A 16 -8.76 17.08 4.08
CA THR A 16 -9.97 17.89 3.85
C THR A 16 -11.05 17.64 4.90
N THR A 17 -12.00 18.56 5.01
CA THR A 17 -13.22 18.42 5.83
C THR A 17 -14.46 18.87 5.06
N GLY A 18 -15.65 18.74 5.64
CA GLY A 18 -16.89 19.21 5.02
C GLY A 18 -17.31 18.40 3.78
N GLU A 19 -17.96 19.05 2.83
CA GLU A 19 -18.53 18.38 1.64
C GLU A 19 -17.47 17.74 0.76
N GLU A 20 -16.33 18.41 0.53
CA GLU A 20 -15.21 17.89 -0.27
C GLU A 20 -14.71 16.55 0.28
N TRP A 21 -14.46 16.47 1.60
CA TRP A 21 -14.06 15.22 2.25
C TRP A 21 -15.11 14.12 2.06
N GLN A 22 -16.39 14.45 2.24
CA GLN A 22 -17.46 13.47 2.10
C GLN A 22 -17.55 12.92 0.67
N GLU A 23 -17.42 13.78 -0.34
CA GLU A 23 -17.42 13.39 -1.75
C GLU A 23 -16.21 12.52 -2.10
N GLN A 24 -15.00 12.96 -1.75
CA GLN A 24 -13.77 12.20 -1.98
C GLN A 24 -13.81 10.84 -1.29
N ARG A 25 -14.31 10.79 -0.04
CA ARG A 25 -14.49 9.53 0.70
C ARG A 25 -15.47 8.61 0.00
N ARG A 26 -16.67 9.09 -0.36
CA ARG A 26 -17.68 8.27 -1.05
C ARG A 26 -17.20 7.76 -2.40
N PHE A 27 -16.49 8.60 -3.15
CA PHE A 27 -15.91 8.23 -4.45
C PHE A 27 -14.83 7.16 -4.27
N THR A 28 -13.84 7.42 -3.42
CA THR A 28 -12.70 6.52 -3.19
C THR A 28 -13.15 5.15 -2.71
N PHE A 29 -14.03 5.06 -1.71
CA PHE A 29 -14.52 3.77 -1.23
C PHE A 29 -15.30 2.98 -2.28
N ARG A 30 -16.09 3.65 -3.13
CA ARG A 30 -16.77 2.98 -4.26
C ARG A 30 -15.75 2.41 -5.24
N ARG A 31 -14.76 3.20 -5.65
CA ARG A 31 -13.74 2.75 -6.61
C ARG A 31 -12.87 1.63 -6.05
N LEU A 32 -12.45 1.71 -4.79
CA LEU A 32 -11.70 0.63 -4.15
C LEU A 32 -12.50 -0.69 -4.15
N ARG A 33 -13.80 -0.65 -3.82
CA ARG A 33 -14.67 -1.83 -3.89
C ARG A 33 -14.82 -2.36 -5.32
N ASP A 34 -14.90 -1.49 -6.31
CA ASP A 34 -14.94 -1.90 -7.72
C ASP A 34 -13.66 -2.66 -8.10
N PHE A 35 -12.51 -2.23 -7.59
CA PHE A 35 -11.20 -2.88 -7.79
C PHE A 35 -10.92 -4.06 -6.86
N GLY A 36 -11.91 -4.52 -6.09
CA GLY A 36 -11.80 -5.75 -5.30
C GLY A 36 -11.36 -5.55 -3.86
N PHE A 37 -11.26 -4.32 -3.36
CA PHE A 37 -11.08 -4.05 -1.93
C PHE A 37 -12.24 -4.65 -1.13
N GLY A 38 -11.90 -5.44 -0.10
CA GLY A 38 -12.87 -6.14 0.75
C GLY A 38 -13.62 -7.29 0.04
N LYS A 39 -13.06 -7.81 -1.06
CA LYS A 39 -13.55 -9.00 -1.77
C LYS A 39 -12.44 -10.06 -1.84
N ASP A 40 -12.78 -11.26 -2.29
CA ASP A 40 -11.87 -12.41 -2.47
C ASP A 40 -10.61 -12.05 -3.28
N TYR A 41 -10.72 -11.11 -4.21
CA TYR A 41 -9.57 -10.61 -4.96
C TYR A 41 -8.49 -10.02 -4.04
N MET A 42 -8.87 -9.14 -3.10
CA MET A 42 -7.93 -8.55 -2.15
C MET A 42 -7.30 -9.62 -1.24
N GLU A 43 -8.07 -10.62 -0.81
CA GLU A 43 -7.55 -11.75 -0.03
C GLU A 43 -6.49 -12.52 -0.81
N ALA A 44 -6.75 -12.84 -2.08
CA ALA A 44 -5.78 -13.51 -2.94
C ALA A 44 -4.48 -12.70 -3.11
N LEU A 45 -4.58 -11.37 -3.31
CA LEU A 45 -3.40 -10.50 -3.40
C LEU A 45 -2.58 -10.54 -2.10
N ILE A 46 -3.24 -10.45 -0.95
CA ILE A 46 -2.58 -10.49 0.36
C ILE A 46 -1.93 -11.86 0.59
N GLN A 47 -2.62 -12.94 0.23
CA GLN A 47 -2.09 -14.29 0.39
C GLN A 47 -0.80 -14.50 -0.41
N GLU A 48 -0.71 -13.96 -1.63
CA GLU A 48 0.52 -13.99 -2.42
C GLU A 48 1.69 -13.26 -1.73
N GLU A 49 1.44 -12.09 -1.13
CA GLU A 49 2.48 -11.37 -0.39
C GLU A 49 2.90 -12.10 0.90
N VAL A 50 1.95 -12.78 1.56
CA VAL A 50 2.24 -13.66 2.71
C VAL A 50 3.11 -14.83 2.28
N ASP A 51 2.80 -15.49 1.17
CA ASP A 51 3.57 -16.62 0.65
C ASP A 51 5.01 -16.18 0.28
N GLU A 52 5.17 -15.01 -0.33
CA GLU A 52 6.49 -14.43 -0.63
C GLU A 52 7.28 -14.10 0.64
N LEU A 53 6.64 -13.51 1.65
CA LEU A 53 7.26 -13.22 2.94
C LEU A 53 7.69 -14.51 3.67
N LEU A 54 6.84 -15.55 3.65
CA LEU A 54 7.16 -16.86 4.23
C LEU A 54 8.30 -17.56 3.49
N ALA A 55 8.35 -17.45 2.16
CA ALA A 55 9.45 -17.98 1.37
C ALA A 55 10.77 -17.26 1.72
N TRP A 56 10.74 -15.94 1.86
CA TRP A 56 11.90 -15.16 2.31
C TRP A 56 12.34 -15.55 3.72
N LEU A 57 11.40 -15.70 4.67
CA LEU A 57 11.71 -16.13 6.04
C LEU A 57 12.39 -17.50 6.06
N LYS A 58 11.87 -18.46 5.30
CA LYS A 58 12.49 -19.80 5.16
C LYS A 58 13.91 -19.71 4.60
N SER A 59 14.18 -18.79 3.67
CA SER A 59 15.53 -18.61 3.12
C SER A 59 16.53 -18.00 4.12
N GLN A 60 16.07 -17.41 5.23
CA GLN A 60 16.95 -16.89 6.28
C GLN A 60 17.46 -17.98 7.23
N GLY A 61 16.88 -19.19 7.20
CA GLY A 61 17.27 -20.30 8.08
C GLY A 61 17.01 -19.99 9.56
N ASN A 62 17.98 -20.30 10.43
CA ASN A 62 17.90 -20.04 11.88
C ASN A 62 18.49 -18.68 12.30
N ASN A 63 18.65 -17.75 11.35
CA ASN A 63 19.20 -16.43 11.63
C ASN A 63 18.13 -15.52 12.26
N LEU A 64 18.58 -14.56 13.07
CA LEU A 64 17.72 -13.46 13.50
C LEU A 64 17.39 -12.58 12.30
N VAL A 65 16.11 -12.26 12.14
CA VAL A 65 15.60 -11.45 11.02
C VAL A 65 14.96 -10.17 11.54
N CYS A 66 15.23 -9.05 10.84
CA CYS A 66 14.54 -7.79 11.09
C CYS A 66 13.35 -7.66 10.12
N LEU A 67 12.13 -7.60 10.67
CA LEU A 67 10.92 -7.49 9.87
C LEU A 67 10.59 -6.06 9.45
N ASN A 68 11.29 -5.06 9.98
CA ASN A 68 11.00 -3.64 9.77
C ASN A 68 11.12 -3.17 8.31
N THR A 69 11.68 -3.99 7.43
CA THR A 69 11.78 -3.68 6.00
C THR A 69 10.87 -4.60 5.16
N LYS A 70 10.98 -5.92 5.32
CA LYS A 70 10.25 -6.87 4.47
C LYS A 70 8.75 -6.92 4.74
N PHE A 71 8.32 -6.75 5.99
CA PHE A 71 6.89 -6.76 6.31
C PHE A 71 6.16 -5.51 5.76
N PRO A 72 6.64 -4.27 5.97
CA PRO A 72 6.00 -3.11 5.35
C PRO A 72 6.04 -3.14 3.83
N LEU A 73 7.09 -3.67 3.19
CA LEU A 73 7.15 -3.81 1.73
C LEU A 73 5.99 -4.67 1.19
N ALA A 74 5.67 -5.79 1.85
CA ALA A 74 4.53 -6.64 1.50
C ALA A 74 3.18 -5.88 1.61
N VAL A 75 3.04 -5.05 2.65
CA VAL A 75 1.85 -4.21 2.84
C VAL A 75 1.72 -3.17 1.74
N ILE A 76 2.80 -2.45 1.42
CA ILE A 76 2.81 -1.45 0.34
C ILE A 76 2.51 -2.11 -1.00
N ASN A 77 3.12 -3.26 -1.28
CA ASN A 77 2.89 -3.95 -2.55
C ASN A 77 1.44 -4.43 -2.68
N SER A 78 0.81 -4.90 -1.59
CA SER A 78 -0.63 -5.22 -1.57
C SER A 78 -1.48 -4.00 -1.96
N LEU A 79 -1.24 -2.85 -1.33
CA LEU A 79 -1.96 -1.60 -1.64
C LEU A 79 -1.69 -1.11 -3.06
N TRP A 80 -0.43 -1.19 -3.51
CA TRP A 80 -0.02 -0.83 -4.85
C TRP A 80 -0.75 -1.66 -5.91
N ARG A 81 -0.91 -2.96 -5.68
CA ARG A 81 -1.65 -3.87 -6.56
C ARG A 81 -3.13 -3.53 -6.61
N ILE A 82 -3.74 -3.15 -5.49
CA ILE A 82 -5.16 -2.72 -5.45
C ILE A 82 -5.36 -1.42 -6.24
N ILE A 83 -4.44 -0.46 -6.11
CA ILE A 83 -4.56 0.86 -6.72
C ILE A 83 -4.21 0.84 -8.22
N THR A 84 -3.15 0.12 -8.59
CA THR A 84 -2.55 0.20 -9.94
C THR A 84 -2.81 -1.03 -10.79
N GLY A 85 -3.25 -2.14 -10.19
CA GLY A 85 -3.38 -3.45 -10.85
C GLY A 85 -2.04 -4.10 -11.22
N LYS A 86 -0.90 -3.54 -10.79
CA LYS A 86 0.44 -4.04 -11.16
C LYS A 86 1.14 -4.65 -9.96
N ARG A 87 1.80 -5.79 -10.16
CA ARG A 87 2.69 -6.40 -9.16
C ARG A 87 4.11 -5.84 -9.33
N LEU A 88 4.73 -5.39 -8.24
CA LEU A 88 6.15 -5.09 -8.18
C LEU A 88 6.86 -6.20 -7.40
N SER A 89 8.12 -6.46 -7.75
CA SER A 89 8.98 -7.33 -6.94
C SER A 89 9.37 -6.61 -5.65
N HIS A 90 9.61 -7.33 -4.56
CA HIS A 90 10.13 -6.74 -3.31
C HIS A 90 11.52 -6.10 -3.46
N ASN A 91 12.22 -6.38 -4.55
CA ASN A 91 13.51 -5.75 -4.90
C ASN A 91 13.36 -4.71 -6.02
N ASP A 92 12.13 -4.38 -6.43
CA ASP A 92 11.89 -3.36 -7.46
C ASP A 92 12.29 -1.98 -6.94
N PRO A 93 13.16 -1.23 -7.65
CA PRO A 93 13.60 0.08 -7.21
C PRO A 93 12.45 1.06 -6.92
N LYS A 94 11.34 0.95 -7.67
CA LYS A 94 10.17 1.81 -7.46
C LYS A 94 9.45 1.50 -6.16
N LEU A 95 9.34 0.22 -5.80
CA LEU A 95 8.70 -0.17 -4.55
C LEU A 95 9.55 0.26 -3.35
N LEU A 96 10.87 0.15 -3.47
CA LEU A 96 11.83 0.64 -2.47
C LEU A 96 11.76 2.16 -2.32
N GLU A 97 11.71 2.91 -3.42
CA GLU A 97 11.54 4.36 -3.40
C GLU A 97 10.23 4.77 -2.70
N ILE A 98 9.14 4.05 -2.95
CA ILE A 98 7.86 4.28 -2.27
C ILE A 98 8.01 3.97 -0.77
N PHE A 99 8.60 2.84 -0.41
CA PHE A 99 8.83 2.49 0.99
C PHE A 99 9.63 3.57 1.72
N ASP A 100 10.73 4.02 1.14
CA ASP A 100 11.58 5.07 1.72
C ASP A 100 10.78 6.36 1.92
N LYS A 101 10.00 6.81 0.92
CA LYS A 101 9.19 8.03 1.04
C LYS A 101 8.11 8.00 2.12
N PHE A 102 7.57 6.81 2.44
CA PHE A 102 6.47 6.67 3.39
C PHE A 102 6.92 6.29 4.80
N PHE A 103 8.07 5.63 4.95
CA PHE A 103 8.50 5.02 6.22
C PHE A 103 9.91 5.40 6.70
N MET A 104 10.70 6.12 5.90
CA MET A 104 11.97 6.75 6.32
C MET A 104 11.89 8.27 6.24
#